data_AF-A0A108U937-F1
#
_entry.id   AF-A0A108U937-F1
#
_cell.length_a   1.000
_cell.length_b   1.000
_cell.length_c   1.000
_cell.angle_alpha   90.00
_cell.angle_beta   90.00
_cell.angle_gamma   90.00
#
_symmetry.space_group_name_H-M   'P 1'
#
loop_
_entity.id
_entity.type
_entity.pdbx_description
1 polymer ?
#
loop_
_entity_poly.entity_id
_entity_poly.type
_entity_poly.pdbx_seq_one_letter_code
_entity_poly.pdbx_strand_id
1 'polypeptide(L)'
;MNPRNRTAGAAALFAFAALFGTAAQAAPTFQMPFPCGQVWSGQTRTNHSPQNSVDFNRANDEGDTVVAAAAGTVSVVRNLGDTSYGKYVVIDHGGGWTSLYAHLNSYSVSVGQSVAIGKSIGTVGTTGGSTGPHLHFEERLNGSAQKIKFNGAQITYFGTANYTSRNSCGGGGGASGTVNTNGTPLNVRSGPGTSYSIVGSLSDGAGVTIQCQTTGTSVTGTYGTSNLWNRIGSGRFIPDAYTYTGSDGRVAPDC
;
A
#
# COMPACT_ATOMS: atom_id res chain seq x y z
N MET A 1 -60.08 55.30 16.58
CA MET A 1 -58.63 55.04 16.49
C MET A 1 -58.44 53.55 16.19
N ASN A 2 -58.03 53.23 14.97
CA ASN A 2 -57.49 51.92 14.54
C ASN A 2 -55.95 51.99 14.71
N PRO A 3 -55.10 50.93 14.58
CA PRO A 3 -55.29 49.48 14.44
C PRO A 3 -54.38 48.69 15.46
N ARG A 4 -54.21 47.36 15.53
CA ARG A 4 -53.81 46.37 14.52
C ARG A 4 -54.04 44.94 15.03
N ASN A 5 -54.76 44.17 14.24
CA ASN A 5 -54.72 42.73 14.18
C ASN A 5 -53.31 42.29 13.73
N ARG A 6 -52.60 41.48 14.54
CA ARG A 6 -51.33 40.86 14.13
C ARG A 6 -51.60 39.39 13.81
N THR A 7 -51.82 39.11 12.55
CA THR A 7 -51.70 37.76 11.97
C THR A 7 -50.25 37.30 12.12
N ALA A 8 -50.04 36.25 12.91
CA ALA A 8 -48.77 35.55 12.98
C ALA A 8 -48.63 34.70 11.69
N GLY A 9 -47.82 35.17 10.75
CA GLY A 9 -47.41 34.36 9.60
C GLY A 9 -46.42 33.29 10.08
N ALA A 10 -46.82 32.02 10.02
CA ALA A 10 -45.91 30.90 10.19
C ALA A 10 -44.97 30.87 8.96
N ALA A 11 -43.72 31.30 9.15
CA ALA A 11 -42.68 31.11 8.15
C ALA A 11 -42.29 29.62 8.15
N ALA A 12 -42.77 28.88 7.16
CA ALA A 12 -42.29 27.54 6.88
C ALA A 12 -40.83 27.62 6.43
N LEU A 13 -39.89 27.28 7.31
CA LEU A 13 -38.51 27.03 6.93
C LEU A 13 -38.47 25.75 6.08
N PHE A 14 -38.38 25.90 4.76
CA PHE A 14 -37.94 24.83 3.89
C PHE A 14 -36.45 24.58 4.14
N ALA A 15 -36.14 23.53 4.90
CA ALA A 15 -34.79 22.99 4.98
C ALA A 15 -34.44 22.38 3.61
N PHE A 16 -33.77 23.16 2.76
CA PHE A 16 -33.07 22.62 1.60
C PHE A 16 -31.91 21.78 2.11
N ALA A 17 -32.09 20.46 2.17
CA ALA A 17 -30.98 19.53 2.29
C ALA A 17 -30.18 19.63 0.98
N ALA A 18 -29.13 20.45 0.99
CA ALA A 18 -28.16 20.48 -0.09
C ALA A 18 -27.45 19.12 -0.13
N LEU A 19 -27.86 18.30 -1.10
CA LEU A 19 -27.09 17.13 -1.54
C LEU A 19 -25.81 17.65 -2.20
N PHE A 20 -24.80 17.98 -1.40
CA PHE A 20 -23.48 18.23 -1.91
C PHE A 20 -22.91 16.90 -2.41
N GLY A 21 -23.09 16.63 -3.70
CA GLY A 21 -22.26 15.65 -4.39
C GLY A 21 -20.81 16.11 -4.26
N THR A 22 -20.03 15.47 -3.40
CA THR A 22 -18.59 15.72 -3.31
C THR A 22 -18.00 15.36 -4.67
N ALA A 23 -17.40 16.34 -5.35
CA ALA A 23 -16.61 16.07 -6.55
C ALA A 23 -15.63 14.92 -6.23
N ALA A 24 -15.55 13.93 -7.13
CA ALA A 24 -14.62 12.82 -6.96
C ALA A 24 -13.23 13.40 -6.72
N GLN A 25 -12.64 13.03 -5.57
CA GLN A 25 -11.32 13.50 -5.20
C GLN A 25 -10.34 13.03 -6.28
N ALA A 26 -9.34 13.86 -6.60
CA ALA A 26 -8.34 13.50 -7.60
C ALA A 26 -7.74 12.12 -7.27
N ALA A 27 -7.46 11.32 -8.30
CA ALA A 27 -6.87 10.00 -8.11
C ALA A 27 -5.61 10.10 -7.25
N PRO A 28 -5.41 9.18 -6.28
CA PRO A 28 -4.10 9.00 -5.69
C PRO A 28 -3.04 8.86 -6.79
N THR A 29 -1.82 9.30 -6.52
CA THR A 29 -0.70 9.02 -7.44
C THR A 29 -0.31 7.55 -7.28
N PHE A 30 -1.04 6.67 -7.96
CA PHE A 30 -0.77 5.24 -7.95
C PHE A 30 0.63 4.94 -8.48
N GLN A 31 1.28 3.97 -7.84
CA GLN A 31 2.52 3.35 -8.27
C GLN A 31 2.23 1.93 -8.74
N MET A 32 3.17 1.35 -9.50
CA MET A 32 3.06 -0.07 -9.82
C MET A 32 2.98 -0.91 -8.54
N PRO A 33 2.20 -2.01 -8.53
CA PRO A 33 1.96 -2.82 -7.33
C PRO A 33 3.10 -3.79 -7.01
N PHE A 34 4.35 -3.42 -7.32
CA PHE A 34 5.54 -4.24 -7.15
C PHE A 34 6.68 -3.47 -6.47
N PRO A 35 7.60 -4.15 -5.77
CA PRO A 35 8.79 -3.52 -5.20
C PRO A 35 9.57 -2.66 -6.20
N CYS A 36 10.24 -1.62 -5.67
CA CYS A 36 11.05 -0.69 -6.45
C CYS A 36 12.02 -1.41 -7.40
N GLY A 37 12.18 -0.87 -8.62
CA GLY A 37 13.18 -1.31 -9.58
C GLY A 37 12.82 -2.58 -10.34
N GLN A 38 11.80 -3.32 -9.92
CA GLN A 38 11.33 -4.48 -10.66
C GLN A 38 10.71 -4.07 -12.00
N VAL A 39 10.96 -4.87 -13.03
CA VAL A 39 10.37 -4.71 -14.36
C VAL A 39 9.35 -5.81 -14.59
N TRP A 40 8.16 -5.43 -15.01
CA TRP A 40 7.03 -6.33 -15.27
C TRP A 40 6.43 -6.07 -16.64
N SER A 41 6.02 -7.13 -17.33
CA SER A 41 5.25 -7.06 -18.56
C SER A 41 3.79 -6.80 -18.20
N GLY A 42 3.27 -5.63 -18.56
CA GLY A 42 1.87 -5.27 -18.40
C GLY A 42 1.10 -5.51 -19.69
N GLN A 43 0.01 -6.26 -19.60
CA GLN A 43 -0.78 -6.72 -20.73
C GLN A 43 -2.23 -6.23 -20.62
N THR A 44 -2.73 -5.61 -21.69
CA THR A 44 -4.12 -5.16 -21.80
C THR A 44 -4.72 -5.60 -23.15
N ARG A 45 -6.03 -5.85 -23.22
CA ARG A 45 -6.70 -6.41 -24.42
C ARG A 45 -8.17 -5.98 -24.50
N THR A 46 -8.74 -6.01 -25.70
CA THR A 46 -10.12 -5.53 -25.99
C THR A 46 -11.23 -6.41 -25.40
N ASN A 47 -10.90 -7.59 -24.87
CA ASN A 47 -11.83 -8.49 -24.19
C ASN A 47 -11.39 -8.76 -22.74
N HIS A 48 -10.64 -7.83 -22.14
CA HIS A 48 -10.27 -7.91 -20.74
C HIS A 48 -11.50 -7.71 -19.86
N SER A 49 -11.59 -8.40 -18.72
CA SER A 49 -12.74 -8.29 -17.82
C SER A 49 -12.27 -8.02 -16.40
N PRO A 50 -12.54 -6.81 -15.85
CA PRO A 50 -13.05 -5.61 -16.52
C PRO A 50 -12.11 -5.06 -17.63
N GLN A 51 -12.67 -4.31 -18.58
CA GLN A 51 -11.98 -3.80 -19.78
C GLN A 51 -10.71 -3.00 -19.48
N ASN A 52 -10.73 -2.21 -18.42
CA ASN A 52 -9.62 -1.30 -18.09
C ASN A 52 -8.59 -1.91 -17.14
N SER A 53 -8.68 -3.20 -16.83
CA SER A 53 -7.70 -3.86 -15.96
C SER A 53 -6.42 -4.22 -16.73
N VAL A 54 -5.39 -4.64 -16.00
CA VAL A 54 -4.11 -5.07 -16.56
C VAL A 54 -3.66 -6.36 -15.88
N ASP A 55 -3.11 -7.28 -16.67
CA ASP A 55 -2.41 -8.46 -16.18
C ASP A 55 -0.90 -8.18 -16.20
N PHE A 56 -0.22 -8.42 -15.07
CA PHE A 56 1.21 -8.30 -14.94
C PHE A 56 1.87 -9.65 -14.71
N ASN A 57 2.88 -9.96 -15.51
CA ASN A 57 3.69 -11.14 -15.35
C ASN A 57 5.16 -10.90 -15.67
N ARG A 58 6.02 -11.81 -15.21
CA ARG A 58 7.43 -11.93 -15.62
C ARG A 58 7.88 -13.38 -15.45
N ALA A 59 9.11 -13.71 -15.87
CA ALA A 59 9.62 -15.06 -15.70
C ALA A 59 9.76 -15.41 -14.20
N ASN A 60 9.24 -16.58 -13.80
CA ASN A 60 9.30 -17.12 -12.44
C ASN A 60 8.69 -16.17 -11.39
N ASP A 61 7.51 -15.63 -11.68
CA ASP A 61 6.83 -14.62 -10.86
C ASP A 61 5.92 -15.17 -9.77
N GLU A 62 5.59 -16.46 -9.78
CA GLU A 62 4.81 -17.06 -8.69
C GLU A 62 5.52 -16.90 -7.34
N GLY A 63 4.82 -16.35 -6.35
CA GLY A 63 5.39 -16.02 -5.05
C GLY A 63 6.06 -14.66 -4.95
N ASP A 64 6.23 -13.92 -6.06
CA ASP A 64 6.76 -12.56 -6.02
C ASP A 64 5.89 -11.64 -5.17
N THR A 65 6.52 -10.71 -4.46
CA THR A 65 5.81 -9.80 -3.56
C THR A 65 4.93 -8.81 -4.34
N VAL A 66 3.68 -8.69 -3.91
CA VAL A 66 2.75 -7.64 -4.33
C VAL A 66 2.66 -6.60 -3.22
N VAL A 67 2.74 -5.32 -3.59
CA VAL A 67 2.69 -4.19 -2.65
C VAL A 67 1.53 -3.24 -2.97
N ALA A 68 1.10 -2.48 -1.97
CA ALA A 68 0.08 -1.44 -2.16
C ALA A 68 0.53 -0.37 -3.17
N ALA A 69 -0.29 -0.13 -4.19
CA ALA A 69 -0.07 0.88 -5.22
C ALA A 69 -0.19 2.32 -4.69
N ALA A 70 -0.95 2.53 -3.62
CA ALA A 70 -1.08 3.78 -2.89
C ALA A 70 -1.46 3.50 -1.43
N ALA A 71 -1.27 4.50 -0.55
CA ALA A 71 -1.70 4.38 0.85
C ALA A 71 -3.23 4.33 0.95
N GLY A 72 -3.74 3.61 1.95
CA GLY A 72 -5.18 3.45 2.12
C GLY A 72 -5.53 2.49 3.25
N THR A 73 -6.79 2.05 3.28
CA THR A 73 -7.30 1.06 4.22
C THR A 73 -7.77 -0.17 3.46
N VAL A 74 -7.36 -1.36 3.89
CA VAL A 74 -7.80 -2.61 3.28
C VAL A 74 -9.30 -2.79 3.51
N SER A 75 -10.08 -2.82 2.44
CA SER A 75 -11.54 -2.92 2.48
C SER A 75 -12.04 -4.33 2.18
N VAL A 76 -11.26 -5.13 1.46
CA VAL A 76 -11.59 -6.53 1.14
C VAL A 76 -10.34 -7.40 1.21
N VAL A 77 -10.49 -8.56 1.84
CA VAL A 77 -9.59 -9.72 1.71
C VAL A 77 -10.51 -10.93 1.52
N ARG A 78 -10.44 -11.60 0.38
CA ARG A 78 -11.34 -12.73 0.07
C ARG A 78 -10.63 -13.81 -0.73
N ASN A 79 -11.20 -15.01 -0.65
CA ASN A 79 -10.83 -16.16 -1.47
C ASN A 79 -12.09 -16.71 -2.16
N LEU A 80 -12.12 -16.66 -3.49
CA LEU A 80 -13.21 -17.19 -4.33
C LEU A 80 -12.90 -18.58 -4.91
N GLY A 81 -11.84 -19.25 -4.44
CA GLY A 81 -11.40 -20.54 -4.95
C GLY A 81 -10.90 -20.44 -6.40
N ASP A 82 -11.31 -21.37 -7.25
CA ASP A 82 -10.83 -21.52 -8.63
C ASP A 82 -11.67 -20.75 -9.66
N THR A 83 -12.36 -19.69 -9.21
CA THR A 83 -13.22 -18.87 -10.07
C THR A 83 -12.91 -17.38 -9.93
N SER A 84 -13.24 -16.59 -10.97
CA SER A 84 -13.14 -15.13 -10.96
C SER A 84 -11.76 -14.66 -10.46
N TYR A 85 -11.70 -13.70 -9.54
CA TYR A 85 -10.46 -13.13 -8.99
C TYR A 85 -9.62 -14.09 -8.12
N GLY A 86 -10.15 -15.26 -7.75
CA GLY A 86 -9.47 -16.16 -6.81
C GLY A 86 -9.25 -15.50 -5.44
N LYS A 87 -8.02 -15.54 -4.94
CA LYS A 87 -7.62 -14.75 -3.77
C LYS A 87 -7.32 -13.31 -4.20
N TYR A 88 -7.95 -12.35 -3.52
CA TYR A 88 -7.77 -10.95 -3.85
C TYR A 88 -7.87 -10.02 -2.64
N VAL A 89 -7.24 -8.87 -2.79
CA VAL A 89 -7.25 -7.76 -1.84
C VAL A 89 -7.82 -6.52 -2.53
N VAL A 90 -8.58 -5.71 -1.81
CA VAL A 90 -8.97 -4.36 -2.23
C VAL A 90 -8.53 -3.36 -1.18
N ILE A 91 -7.93 -2.24 -1.61
CA ILE A 91 -7.57 -1.12 -0.76
C ILE A 91 -8.42 0.08 -1.14
N ASP A 92 -9.07 0.69 -0.15
CA ASP A 92 -9.76 1.98 -0.25
C ASP A 92 -8.79 3.12 0.02
N HIS A 93 -8.70 4.07 -0.91
CA HIS A 93 -7.80 5.21 -0.86
C HIS A 93 -8.52 6.53 -0.53
N GLY A 94 -9.82 6.47 -0.25
CA GLY A 94 -10.68 7.65 -0.06
C GLY A 94 -11.17 8.24 -1.39
N GLY A 95 -12.13 9.15 -1.31
CA GLY A 95 -12.67 9.85 -2.49
C GLY A 95 -13.33 8.95 -3.54
N GLY A 96 -13.69 7.71 -3.17
CA GLY A 96 -14.26 6.70 -4.07
C GLY A 96 -13.23 5.88 -4.85
N TRP A 97 -11.92 6.13 -4.65
CA TRP A 97 -10.85 5.39 -5.32
C TRP A 97 -10.50 4.11 -4.57
N THR A 98 -10.42 3.00 -5.30
CA THR A 98 -9.93 1.72 -4.78
C THR A 98 -8.95 1.07 -5.73
N SER A 99 -8.00 0.30 -5.22
CA SER A 99 -7.19 -0.62 -6.04
C SER A 99 -7.53 -2.08 -5.71
N LEU A 100 -7.52 -2.95 -6.71
CA LEU A 100 -7.77 -4.39 -6.57
C LEU A 100 -6.57 -5.20 -7.07
N TYR A 101 -6.22 -6.25 -6.32
CA TYR A 101 -5.09 -7.14 -6.55
C TYR A 101 -5.59 -8.58 -6.51
N ALA A 102 -5.62 -9.28 -7.64
CA ALA A 102 -6.24 -10.59 -7.79
C ALA A 102 -5.25 -11.68 -8.21
N HIS A 103 -5.75 -12.93 -8.25
CA HIS A 103 -4.99 -14.15 -8.53
C HIS A 103 -3.83 -14.40 -7.54
N LEU A 104 -3.91 -13.82 -6.34
CA LEU A 104 -2.85 -13.93 -5.34
C LEU A 104 -2.65 -15.37 -4.88
N ASN A 105 -1.42 -15.73 -4.49
CA ASN A 105 -1.14 -16.98 -3.79
C ASN A 105 -1.43 -16.82 -2.28
N SER A 106 -1.00 -15.70 -1.70
CA SER A 106 -1.21 -15.37 -0.28
C SER A 106 -1.55 -13.89 -0.10
N TYR A 107 -2.13 -13.54 1.05
CA TYR A 107 -2.33 -12.17 1.52
C TYR A 107 -1.71 -12.01 2.91
N SER A 108 -1.05 -10.88 3.14
CA SER A 108 -0.32 -10.54 4.38
C SER A 108 -0.98 -9.39 5.16
N VAL A 109 -2.24 -9.09 4.83
CA VAL A 109 -3.03 -8.00 5.42
C VAL A 109 -4.45 -8.44 5.77
N SER A 110 -5.11 -7.68 6.63
CA SER A 110 -6.49 -7.92 7.07
C SER A 110 -7.41 -6.73 6.79
N VAL A 111 -8.73 -6.99 6.64
CA VAL A 111 -9.73 -5.92 6.48
C VAL A 111 -9.66 -4.94 7.66
N GLY A 112 -9.73 -3.63 7.35
CA GLY A 112 -9.59 -2.54 8.32
C GLY A 112 -8.16 -2.09 8.56
N GLN A 113 -7.15 -2.83 8.08
CA GLN A 113 -5.75 -2.45 8.22
C GLN A 113 -5.41 -1.23 7.35
N SER A 114 -4.88 -0.18 7.97
CA SER A 114 -4.24 0.91 7.21
C SER A 114 -2.90 0.45 6.66
N VAL A 115 -2.65 0.74 5.39
CA VAL A 115 -1.41 0.39 4.68
C VAL A 115 -0.81 1.65 4.07
N ALA A 116 0.51 1.79 4.19
CA ALA A 116 1.25 2.74 3.40
C ALA A 116 1.34 2.24 1.94
N ILE A 117 1.57 3.16 1.01
CA ILE A 117 2.11 2.81 -0.31
C ILE A 117 3.31 1.88 -0.14
N GLY A 118 3.53 0.92 -1.04
CA GLY A 118 4.69 0.01 -0.98
C GLY A 118 4.65 -1.06 0.13
N LYS A 119 3.69 -1.04 1.05
CA LYS A 119 3.51 -2.11 2.04
C LYS A 119 3.20 -3.42 1.31
N SER A 120 3.91 -4.50 1.64
CA SER A 120 3.56 -5.85 1.18
C SER A 120 2.14 -6.22 1.61
N ILE A 121 1.35 -6.70 0.66
CA ILE A 121 -0.05 -7.10 0.86
C ILE A 121 -0.31 -8.57 0.51
N GLY A 122 0.63 -9.22 -0.14
CA GLY A 122 0.50 -10.60 -0.58
C GLY A 122 1.57 -10.99 -1.58
N THR A 123 1.34 -12.11 -2.24
CA THR A 123 2.24 -12.63 -3.28
C THR A 123 1.47 -13.00 -4.54
N VAL A 124 2.12 -12.86 -5.69
CA VAL A 124 1.63 -13.30 -6.99
C VAL A 124 1.33 -14.80 -6.94
N GLY A 125 0.26 -15.21 -7.61
CA GLY A 125 -0.15 -16.60 -7.69
C GLY A 125 -0.91 -16.89 -8.98
N THR A 126 -1.65 -17.98 -8.96
CA THR A 126 -2.49 -18.43 -10.07
C THR A 126 -3.88 -18.89 -9.61
N THR A 127 -4.39 -18.34 -8.51
CA THR A 127 -5.72 -18.69 -8.00
C THR A 127 -6.84 -18.08 -8.86
N GLY A 128 -8.05 -18.62 -8.79
CA GLY A 128 -9.20 -18.11 -9.55
C GLY A 128 -9.22 -18.57 -11.00
N GLY A 129 -9.86 -17.79 -11.87
CA GLY A 129 -9.95 -18.05 -13.31
C GLY A 129 -8.67 -17.73 -14.08
N SER A 130 -7.51 -18.15 -13.56
CA SER A 130 -6.19 -17.87 -14.12
C SER A 130 -5.65 -19.07 -14.91
N THR A 131 -4.96 -18.80 -16.03
CA THR A 131 -4.29 -19.84 -16.84
C THR A 131 -2.80 -19.99 -16.53
N GLY A 132 -2.27 -19.19 -15.61
CA GLY A 132 -0.87 -19.23 -15.17
C GLY A 132 -0.53 -18.06 -14.24
N PRO A 133 0.63 -18.10 -13.56
CA PRO A 133 0.99 -17.05 -12.61
C PRO A 133 0.99 -15.65 -13.22
N HIS A 134 0.26 -14.74 -12.58
CA HIS A 134 0.23 -13.30 -12.89
C HIS A 134 -0.50 -12.53 -11.78
N LEU A 135 -0.37 -11.20 -11.79
CA LEU A 135 -1.22 -10.30 -11.00
C LEU A 135 -2.24 -9.64 -11.93
N HIS A 136 -3.53 -9.85 -11.68
CA HIS A 136 -4.59 -8.98 -12.24
C HIS A 136 -4.76 -7.76 -11.34
N PHE A 137 -4.62 -6.57 -11.91
CA PHE A 137 -4.64 -5.30 -11.19
C PHE A 137 -5.67 -4.32 -11.76
N GLU A 138 -6.32 -3.58 -10.86
CA GLU A 138 -7.29 -2.55 -11.23
C GLU A 138 -7.14 -1.28 -10.39
N GLU A 139 -7.36 -0.13 -11.04
CA GLU A 139 -7.71 1.14 -10.41
C GLU A 139 -9.19 1.39 -10.66
N ARG A 140 -9.97 1.63 -9.61
CA ARG A 140 -11.42 1.83 -9.70
C ARG A 140 -11.83 3.15 -9.06
N LEU A 141 -12.79 3.82 -9.68
CA LEU A 141 -13.51 4.96 -9.11
C LEU A 141 -14.99 4.59 -8.97
N ASN A 142 -15.52 4.67 -7.75
CA ASN A 142 -16.90 4.33 -7.41
C ASN A 142 -17.31 2.95 -7.95
N GLY A 143 -16.42 1.96 -7.81
CA GLY A 143 -16.61 0.58 -8.26
C GLY A 143 -16.35 0.33 -9.75
N SER A 144 -16.14 1.36 -10.57
CA SER A 144 -15.88 1.21 -12.01
C SER A 144 -14.39 1.27 -12.34
N ALA A 145 -13.88 0.26 -13.06
CA ALA A 145 -12.49 0.20 -13.51
C ALA A 145 -12.13 1.36 -14.45
N GLN A 146 -11.09 2.10 -14.10
CA GLN A 146 -10.55 3.24 -14.83
C GLN A 146 -9.32 2.84 -15.62
N LYS A 147 -8.97 3.64 -16.64
CA LYS A 147 -7.69 3.45 -17.32
C LYS A 147 -6.54 3.70 -16.36
N ILE A 148 -5.68 2.71 -16.22
CA ILE A 148 -4.62 2.67 -15.21
C ILE A 148 -3.56 3.73 -15.50
N LYS A 149 -3.18 4.47 -14.45
CA LYS A 149 -2.11 5.46 -14.52
C LYS A 149 -1.12 5.29 -13.37
N PHE A 150 0.11 4.93 -13.69
CA PHE A 150 1.20 4.95 -12.71
C PHE A 150 2.01 6.23 -12.83
N ASN A 151 2.31 6.87 -11.70
CA ASN A 151 3.02 8.16 -11.66
C ASN A 151 2.33 9.23 -12.53
N GLY A 152 1.00 9.16 -12.66
CA GLY A 152 0.21 10.04 -13.53
C GLY A 152 0.28 9.71 -15.03
N ALA A 153 1.13 8.78 -15.45
CA ALA A 153 1.25 8.34 -16.85
C ALA A 153 0.38 7.11 -17.10
N GLN A 154 -0.46 7.17 -18.14
CA GLN A 154 -1.28 6.03 -18.53
C GLN A 154 -0.41 4.92 -19.14
N ILE A 155 -0.76 3.67 -18.83
CA ILE A 155 -0.17 2.51 -19.50
C ILE A 155 -0.68 2.36 -20.94
N THR A 156 0.03 1.57 -21.74
CA THR A 156 -0.41 1.10 -23.05
C THR A 156 -1.69 0.29 -22.92
N TYR A 157 -2.70 0.65 -23.71
CA TYR A 157 -3.93 -0.11 -23.86
C TYR A 157 -3.96 -0.89 -25.17
N PHE A 158 -4.49 -2.12 -25.10
CA PHE A 158 -4.60 -3.07 -26.19
C PHE A 158 -3.25 -3.55 -26.72
N GLY A 159 -2.36 -3.90 -25.80
CA GLY A 159 -1.04 -4.44 -26.12
C GLY A 159 -0.25 -4.81 -24.86
N THR A 160 1.03 -5.12 -25.08
CA THR A 160 1.97 -5.47 -24.03
C THR A 160 3.11 -4.46 -24.00
N ALA A 161 3.52 -4.02 -22.81
CA ALA A 161 4.74 -3.24 -22.63
C ALA A 161 5.38 -3.54 -21.28
N ASN A 162 6.68 -3.30 -21.17
CA ASN A 162 7.41 -3.44 -19.92
C ASN A 162 7.39 -2.13 -19.13
N TYR A 163 7.14 -2.23 -17.83
CA TYR A 163 7.12 -1.09 -16.92
C TYR A 163 8.04 -1.36 -15.73
N THR A 164 8.82 -0.34 -15.36
CA THR A 164 9.67 -0.39 -14.16
C THR A 164 8.91 0.22 -12.98
N SER A 165 8.77 -0.54 -11.90
CA SER A 165 8.16 -0.04 -10.69
C SER A 165 9.03 1.06 -10.07
N ARG A 166 8.41 2.21 -9.86
CA ARG A 166 8.97 3.31 -9.04
C ARG A 166 8.39 3.32 -7.63
N ASN A 167 7.62 2.28 -7.27
CA ASN A 167 6.94 2.22 -5.99
C ASN A 167 7.97 2.25 -4.87
N SER A 168 7.91 3.33 -4.08
CA SER A 168 8.75 3.50 -2.90
C SER A 168 10.26 3.52 -3.18
N CYS A 169 10.69 3.86 -4.41
CA CYS A 169 12.12 3.96 -4.76
C CYS A 169 12.88 5.08 -4.03
N GLY A 170 12.18 6.05 -3.42
CA GLY A 170 12.75 7.04 -2.50
C GLY A 170 12.64 6.65 -1.02
N GLY A 171 12.20 5.43 -0.72
CA GLY A 171 11.95 4.92 0.63
C GLY A 171 10.66 5.45 1.29
N GLY A 172 9.68 5.87 0.49
CA GLY A 172 8.41 6.45 0.97
C GLY A 172 7.29 5.45 1.29
N GLY A 173 7.53 4.15 1.18
CA GLY A 173 6.51 3.11 1.41
C GLY A 173 7.00 1.97 2.29
N GLY A 174 7.80 2.34 3.27
CA GLY A 174 8.34 1.39 4.22
C GLY A 174 7.28 0.77 5.12
N ALA A 175 7.54 -0.45 5.59
CA ALA A 175 6.76 -1.02 6.69
C ALA A 175 6.85 -0.09 7.91
N SER A 176 5.75 0.06 8.64
CA SER A 176 5.80 0.81 9.90
C SER A 176 6.49 -0.03 10.98
N GLY A 177 7.26 0.65 11.83
CA GLY A 177 7.82 0.08 13.04
C GLY A 177 7.61 1.01 14.23
N THR A 178 7.62 0.48 15.45
CA THR A 178 7.66 1.27 16.69
C THR A 178 8.89 0.90 17.49
N VAL A 179 9.71 1.88 17.85
CA VAL A 179 10.88 1.66 18.71
C VAL A 179 10.42 1.23 20.10
N ASN A 180 11.01 0.16 20.62
CA ASN A 180 10.84 -0.26 22.01
C ASN A 180 12.20 -0.59 22.62
N THR A 181 12.67 0.27 23.51
CA THR A 181 13.95 0.17 24.23
C THR A 181 13.77 0.16 25.75
N ASN A 182 12.53 0.10 26.23
CA ASN A 182 12.19 0.17 27.66
C ASN A 182 12.71 1.47 28.32
N GLY A 183 12.50 2.61 27.65
CA GLY A 183 12.74 3.96 28.17
C GLY A 183 14.01 4.68 27.71
N THR A 184 15.03 4.00 27.17
CA THR A 184 16.28 4.66 26.74
C THR A 184 16.28 5.01 25.24
N PRO A 185 16.71 6.21 24.80
CA PRO A 185 16.75 6.50 23.36
C PRO A 185 17.58 5.51 22.54
N LEU A 186 17.04 5.08 21.39
CA LEU A 186 17.71 4.19 20.45
C LEU A 186 18.65 4.98 19.53
N ASN A 187 19.90 4.53 19.39
CA ASN A 187 20.85 5.12 18.46
C ASN A 187 20.48 4.83 16.99
N VAL A 188 20.46 5.87 16.16
CA VAL A 188 20.37 5.76 14.70
C VAL A 188 21.78 5.80 14.12
N ARG A 189 22.12 4.84 13.27
CA ARG A 189 23.48 4.66 12.74
C ARG A 189 23.56 4.92 11.24
N SER A 190 24.76 5.27 10.78
CA SER A 190 25.04 5.53 9.35
C SER A 190 24.99 4.29 8.46
N GLY A 191 25.02 3.09 9.04
CA GLY A 191 24.95 1.82 8.34
C GLY A 191 24.47 0.66 9.24
N PRO A 192 24.30 -0.54 8.68
CA PRO A 192 23.72 -1.69 9.36
C PRO A 192 24.73 -2.39 10.29
N GLY A 193 25.15 -1.71 11.36
CA GLY A 193 26.07 -2.32 12.31
C GLY A 193 26.44 -1.41 13.48
N THR A 194 26.87 -2.01 14.59
CA THR A 194 27.20 -1.28 15.83
C THR A 194 28.50 -0.48 15.74
N SER A 195 29.36 -0.76 14.76
CA SER A 195 30.59 -0.01 14.46
C SER A 195 30.35 1.25 13.63
N TYR A 196 29.19 1.40 12.98
CA TYR A 196 28.85 2.60 12.22
C TYR A 196 28.59 3.79 13.14
N SER A 197 28.95 4.99 12.67
CA SER A 197 28.77 6.24 13.40
C SER A 197 27.31 6.48 13.77
N ILE A 198 27.09 7.07 14.96
CA ILE A 198 25.78 7.50 15.40
C ILE A 198 25.45 8.82 14.68
N VAL A 199 24.33 8.85 13.97
CA VAL A 199 23.84 10.00 13.19
C VAL A 199 22.54 10.59 13.75
N GLY A 200 22.09 10.09 14.89
CA GLY A 200 20.92 10.57 15.61
C GLY A 200 20.43 9.57 16.65
N SER A 201 19.28 9.87 17.25
CA SER A 201 18.59 8.98 18.17
C SER A 201 17.07 9.06 17.99
N LEU A 202 16.36 8.03 18.43
CA LEU A 202 14.91 7.96 18.50
C LEU A 202 14.48 7.71 19.95
N SER A 203 13.41 8.36 20.40
CA SER A 203 12.84 8.07 21.71
C SER A 203 12.22 6.67 21.74
N ASP A 204 12.10 6.10 22.93
CA ASP A 204 11.23 4.94 23.14
C ASP A 204 9.79 5.26 22.70
N GLY A 205 9.11 4.30 22.10
CA GLY A 205 7.78 4.47 21.50
C GLY A 205 7.74 5.27 20.19
N ALA A 206 8.88 5.71 19.64
CA ALA A 206 8.90 6.45 18.38
C ALA A 206 8.43 5.57 17.20
N GLY A 207 7.48 6.08 16.41
CA GLY A 207 7.09 5.48 15.14
C GLY A 207 8.13 5.74 14.05
N VAL A 208 8.40 4.73 13.21
CA VAL A 208 9.33 4.80 12.08
C VAL A 208 8.74 4.18 10.81
N THR A 209 9.21 4.66 9.66
CA THR A 209 8.95 4.05 8.35
C THR A 209 10.21 3.33 7.88
N ILE A 210 10.13 2.01 7.74
CA ILE A 210 11.24 1.11 7.38
C ILE A 210 11.27 0.96 5.86
N GLN A 211 12.10 1.76 5.21
CA GLN A 211 12.21 1.87 3.76
C GLN A 211 12.64 0.55 3.10
N CYS A 212 13.62 -0.11 3.71
CA CYS A 212 14.14 -1.41 3.32
C CYS A 212 14.87 -2.03 4.53
N GLN A 213 15.15 -3.32 4.45
CA GLN A 213 15.90 -4.06 5.46
C GLN A 213 17.18 -4.64 4.89
N THR A 214 18.21 -4.78 5.71
CA THR A 214 19.45 -5.44 5.30
C THR A 214 20.08 -6.18 6.47
N THR A 215 21.01 -7.09 6.18
CA THR A 215 21.70 -7.86 7.21
C THR A 215 22.93 -7.09 7.68
N GLY A 216 23.21 -7.12 8.98
CA GLY A 216 24.29 -6.38 9.60
C GLY A 216 24.83 -7.06 10.86
N THR A 217 25.47 -6.27 11.73
CA THR A 217 25.91 -6.77 13.04
C THR A 217 24.73 -7.31 13.84
N SER A 218 24.86 -8.47 14.49
CA SER A 218 23.83 -9.01 15.38
C SER A 218 23.66 -8.14 16.62
N VAL A 219 22.41 -7.85 16.98
CA VAL A 219 22.04 -7.04 18.14
C VAL A 219 21.00 -7.80 18.95
N THR A 220 21.20 -7.85 20.27
CA THR A 220 20.17 -8.30 21.22
C THR A 220 19.43 -7.08 21.76
N GLY A 221 18.10 -7.09 21.62
CA GLY A 221 17.22 -6.03 22.09
C GLY A 221 15.91 -6.58 22.65
N THR A 222 14.93 -5.70 22.80
CA THR A 222 13.64 -6.01 23.45
C THR A 222 12.89 -7.16 22.78
N TYR A 223 13.04 -7.34 21.46
CA TYR A 223 12.40 -8.41 20.68
C TYR A 223 13.34 -9.59 20.38
N GLY A 224 14.40 -9.76 21.18
CA GLY A 224 15.35 -10.86 21.04
C GLY A 224 16.62 -10.48 20.27
N THR A 225 17.29 -11.48 19.69
CA THR A 225 18.54 -11.30 18.94
C THR A 225 18.27 -11.37 17.44
N SER A 226 18.65 -10.33 16.71
CA SER A 226 18.48 -10.26 15.26
C SER A 226 19.71 -9.62 14.60
N ASN A 227 20.01 -10.05 13.38
CA ASN A 227 21.00 -9.40 12.50
C ASN A 227 20.34 -8.50 11.45
N LEU A 228 19.02 -8.30 11.50
CA LEU A 228 18.30 -7.42 10.61
C LEU A 228 18.41 -5.96 11.07
N TRP A 229 18.60 -5.09 10.08
CA TRP A 229 18.68 -3.64 10.25
C TRP A 229 17.66 -2.95 9.36
N ASN A 230 16.95 -2.01 9.96
CA ASN A 230 15.89 -1.23 9.35
C ASN A 230 16.46 0.08 8.84
N ARG A 231 16.45 0.30 7.51
CA ARG A 231 16.76 1.61 6.93
C ARG A 231 15.54 2.50 7.05
N ILE A 232 15.65 3.57 7.84
CA ILE A 232 14.55 4.50 8.14
C ILE A 232 14.72 5.87 7.45
N GLY A 233 15.71 5.97 6.57
CA GLY A 233 16.06 7.19 5.84
C GLY A 233 17.44 7.05 5.20
N SER A 234 17.84 8.04 4.41
CA SER A 234 19.16 8.03 3.78
C SER A 234 20.28 8.02 4.82
N GLY A 235 21.08 6.94 4.84
CA GLY A 235 22.16 6.76 5.83
C GLY A 235 21.65 6.66 7.27
N ARG A 236 20.43 6.18 7.49
CA ARG A 236 19.82 6.07 8.83
C ARG A 236 19.32 4.65 9.04
N PHE A 237 19.96 3.93 9.95
CA PHE A 237 19.68 2.54 10.25
C PHE A 237 19.44 2.36 11.75
N ILE A 238 18.48 1.51 12.08
CA ILE A 238 18.23 1.05 13.45
C ILE A 238 18.15 -0.48 13.48
N PRO A 239 18.56 -1.14 14.58
CA PRO A 239 18.43 -2.58 14.72
C PRO A 239 16.96 -3.01 14.79
N ASP A 240 16.62 -4.07 14.08
CA ASP A 240 15.28 -4.65 14.12
C ASP A 240 14.93 -5.25 15.48
N ALA A 241 15.94 -5.71 16.23
CA ALA A 241 15.81 -6.23 17.59
C ALA A 241 15.17 -5.25 18.61
N TYR A 242 15.11 -3.95 18.30
CA TYR A 242 14.44 -2.91 19.09
C TYR A 242 13.23 -2.28 18.37
N THR A 243 12.80 -2.83 17.24
CA THR A 243 11.74 -2.27 16.41
C THR A 243 10.58 -3.26 16.31
N TYR A 244 9.42 -2.91 16.88
CA TYR A 244 8.20 -3.69 16.71
C TYR A 244 7.64 -3.49 15.31
N THR A 245 7.60 -4.54 14.51
CA THR A 245 7.06 -4.52 13.14
C THR A 245 5.86 -5.45 12.95
N GLY A 246 5.54 -6.27 13.97
CA GLY A 246 4.51 -7.30 13.91
C GLY A 246 4.95 -8.60 13.21
N SER A 247 6.25 -8.78 12.91
CA SER A 247 6.84 -9.98 12.32
C SER A 247 8.26 -10.19 12.83
N ASP A 248 8.69 -11.45 12.97
CA ASP A 248 10.09 -11.81 13.30
C ASP A 248 10.99 -11.86 12.05
N GLY A 249 10.39 -11.71 10.86
CA GLY A 249 11.08 -11.71 9.56
C GLY A 249 11.07 -10.34 8.89
N ARG A 250 11.61 -10.29 7.67
CA ARG A 250 11.61 -9.06 6.86
C ARG A 250 10.18 -8.58 6.59
N VAL A 251 9.92 -7.31 6.86
CA VAL A 251 8.65 -6.60 6.62
C VAL A 251 8.76 -5.57 5.50
N ALA A 252 9.99 -5.22 5.10
CA ALA A 252 10.31 -4.30 4.04
C ALA A 252 11.24 -4.99 3.01
N PRO A 253 11.29 -4.52 1.75
CA PRO A 253 12.19 -5.08 0.73
C PRO A 253 13.66 -4.96 1.14
N ASP A 254 14.53 -5.69 0.46
CA ASP A 254 15.98 -5.61 0.72
C ASP A 254 16.55 -4.23 0.34
N CYS A 255 17.46 -3.74 1.18
CA CYS A 255 18.48 -2.80 0.77
C CYS A 255 19.64 -3.61 0.16
#